data_AF-A0A950K8F6-F1
#
_entry.id   AF-A0A950K8F6-F1
#
_cell.length_a   1.000
_cell.length_b   1.000
_cell.length_c   1.000
_cell.angle_alpha   90.00
_cell.angle_beta   90.00
_cell.angle_gamma   90.00
#
_symmetry.space_group_name_H-M   'P 1'
#
loop_
_entity.id
_entity.type
_entity.pdbx_description
1 polymer ?
#
loop_
_entity_poly.entity_id
_entity_poly.type
_entity_poly.pdbx_seq_one_letter_code
_entity_poly.pdbx_strand_id
1 'polypeptide(L)'
;MEYFWKENKRFVLAVGGGLAFLLLYQSLVLGKIRGAAELADRTRRNKKAEIEKKMAQGVPTDETLSAARRDRDNNRKVLAGMAPDTAFTLPERFLKPKRDVKAYYDNLKIELTNQLNEKATAGRVAFPQNLGLPEDVTEENASEMLLRLAVVERLVGLCIDAECEKIESVNALHGADQDERTSKKSKFLTKYSVFVRFHGKAESVFKVIHGAQKKGSYLAVTQFEMSRPDATKDVFEASLGAALLKVDDKGTMDAP
;
A
#
# COMPACT_ATOMS: atom_id res chain seq x y z
N MET A 1 47.17 -0.93 25.96
CA MET A 1 45.85 -0.31 26.17
C MET A 1 45.65 0.93 25.30
N GLU A 2 46.58 1.90 25.30
CA GLU A 2 46.45 3.14 24.49
C GLU A 2 46.50 2.94 22.97
N TYR A 3 47.25 1.93 22.50
CA TYR A 3 47.40 1.64 21.07
C TYR A 3 46.09 1.15 20.42
N PHE A 4 45.39 0.23 21.10
CA PHE A 4 44.08 -0.29 20.67
C PHE A 4 43.01 0.80 20.61
N TRP A 5 43.09 1.79 21.51
CA TRP A 5 42.16 2.90 21.59
C TRP A 5 42.42 3.98 20.52
N LYS A 6 43.66 4.12 20.03
CA LYS A 6 44.00 5.03 18.93
C LYS A 6 43.59 4.48 17.56
N GLU A 7 43.81 3.19 17.31
CA GLU A 7 43.45 2.56 16.03
C GLU A 7 41.93 2.37 15.86
N ASN A 8 41.24 1.95 16.92
CA ASN A 8 39.82 1.60 16.82
C ASN A 8 38.85 2.71 17.27
N LYS A 9 39.34 3.92 17.56
CA LYS A 9 38.52 5.04 18.07
C LYS A 9 37.33 5.37 17.18
N ARG A 10 37.54 5.36 15.85
CA ARG A 10 36.50 5.65 14.86
C ARG A 10 35.46 4.53 14.79
N PHE A 11 35.89 3.28 14.88
CA PHE A 11 34.99 2.13 14.90
C PHE A 11 34.14 2.11 16.17
N VAL A 12 34.75 2.31 17.34
CA VAL A 12 34.03 2.35 18.63
C VAL A 12 33.06 3.52 18.70
N LEU A 13 33.41 4.70 18.18
CA LEU A 13 32.51 5.84 18.08
C LEU A 13 31.35 5.60 17.10
N ALA A 14 31.61 4.96 15.95
CA ALA A 14 30.57 4.64 14.97
C ALA A 14 29.59 3.57 15.51
N VAL A 15 30.10 2.52 16.15
CA VAL A 15 29.28 1.47 16.76
C VAL A 15 28.50 2.03 17.95
N GLY A 16 29.15 2.82 18.83
CA GLY A 16 28.49 3.45 19.97
C GLY A 16 27.42 4.47 19.55
N GLY A 17 27.70 5.28 18.53
CA GLY A 17 26.74 6.22 17.96
C GLY A 17 25.55 5.51 17.29
N GLY A 18 25.81 4.43 16.55
CA GLY A 18 24.76 3.59 15.96
C GLY A 18 23.85 2.97 17.02
N LEU A 19 24.42 2.44 18.10
CA LEU A 19 23.68 1.86 19.22
C LEU A 19 22.84 2.91 19.96
N ALA A 20 23.40 4.09 20.21
CA ALA A 20 22.68 5.20 20.84
C ALA A 20 21.52 5.69 19.96
N PHE A 21 21.74 5.81 18.64
CA PHE A 21 20.69 6.17 17.70
C PHE A 21 19.56 5.12 17.67
N LEU A 22 19.91 3.83 17.66
CA LEU A 22 18.94 2.73 17.64
C LEU A 22 18.09 2.72 18.92
N LEU A 23 18.72 2.94 20.09
CA LEU A 23 18.01 3.06 21.37
C LEU A 23 17.09 4.30 21.42
N LEU A 24 17.57 5.45 20.94
CA LEU A 24 16.75 6.67 20.87
C LEU A 24 15.58 6.52 19.90
N TYR A 25 15.80 5.91 18.74
CA TYR A 25 14.75 5.62 17.76
C TYR A 25 13.70 4.65 18.34
N GLN A 26 14.15 3.60 19.03
CA GLN A 26 13.27 2.62 19.65
C GLN A 26 12.44 3.23 20.79
N SER A 27 13.03 4.10 21.61
CA SER A 27 12.36 4.78 22.72
C SER A 27 11.40 5.87 22.26
N LEU A 28 11.86 6.79 21.41
CA LEU A 28 11.13 8.01 21.09
C LEU A 28 10.13 7.85 19.94
N VAL A 29 10.42 6.99 18.97
CA VAL A 29 9.56 6.78 17.78
C VAL A 29 8.71 5.54 17.98
N LEU A 30 9.33 4.37 18.15
CA LEU A 30 8.60 3.10 18.27
C LEU A 30 7.82 2.98 19.58
N GLY A 31 8.33 3.54 20.69
CA GLY A 31 7.61 3.56 21.98
C GLY A 31 6.29 4.32 21.92
N LYS A 32 6.26 5.49 21.28
CA LYS A 32 5.03 6.28 21.10
C LYS A 32 4.02 5.59 20.18
N ILE A 33 4.50 4.96 19.11
CA ILE A 33 3.66 4.19 18.17
C ILE A 33 3.07 2.95 18.87
N ARG A 34 3.87 2.23 19.67
CA ARG A 34 3.38 1.09 20.48
C ARG A 34 2.36 1.52 21.52
N GLY A 35 2.60 2.62 22.24
CA GLY A 35 1.65 3.15 23.22
C GLY A 35 0.31 3.55 22.58
N ALA A 36 0.35 4.20 21.41
CA ALA A 36 -0.87 4.54 20.66
C ALA A 36 -1.60 3.30 20.13
N ALA A 37 -0.86 2.28 19.67
CA ALA A 37 -1.41 1.01 19.21
C ALA A 37 -2.07 0.22 20.36
N GLU A 38 -1.44 0.14 21.53
CA GLU A 38 -2.01 -0.50 22.72
C GLU A 38 -3.27 0.20 23.21
N LEU A 39 -3.30 1.53 23.18
CA LEU A 39 -4.48 2.33 23.52
C LEU A 39 -5.62 2.07 22.53
N ALA A 40 -5.32 2.04 21.23
CA ALA A 40 -6.28 1.71 20.18
C ALA A 40 -6.84 0.30 20.35
N ASP A 41 -6.00 -0.69 20.65
CA ASP A 41 -6.40 -2.07 20.90
C ASP A 41 -7.26 -2.22 22.15
N ARG A 42 -6.93 -1.51 23.24
CA ARG A 42 -7.78 -1.46 24.45
C ARG A 42 -9.14 -0.86 24.14
N THR A 43 -9.20 0.27 23.41
CA THR A 43 -10.48 0.87 23.01
C THR A 43 -11.29 -0.06 22.10
N ARG A 44 -10.66 -0.79 21.19
CA ARG A 44 -11.34 -1.79 20.35
C ARG A 44 -11.91 -2.94 21.17
N ARG A 45 -11.16 -3.48 22.13
CA ARG A 45 -11.63 -4.56 23.01
C ARG A 45 -12.79 -4.10 23.88
N ASN A 46 -12.73 -2.90 24.45
CA ASN A 46 -13.81 -2.34 25.26
C ASN A 46 -15.08 -2.12 24.43
N LYS A 47 -14.94 -1.54 23.23
CA LYS A 47 -16.06 -1.36 22.30
C LYS A 47 -16.66 -2.70 21.86
N LYS A 48 -15.83 -3.72 21.61
CA LYS A 48 -16.29 -5.06 21.25
C LYS A 48 -17.08 -5.71 22.40
N ALA A 49 -16.59 -5.63 23.63
CA ALA A 49 -17.29 -6.15 24.80
C ALA A 49 -18.61 -5.39 25.07
N GLU A 50 -18.63 -4.08 24.83
CA GLU A 50 -19.85 -3.27 24.93
C GLU A 50 -20.88 -3.66 23.86
N ILE A 51 -20.43 -3.89 22.62
CA ILE A 51 -21.27 -4.38 21.52
C ILE A 51 -21.79 -5.77 21.83
N GLU A 52 -20.96 -6.71 22.29
CA GLU A 52 -21.38 -8.07 22.68
C GLU A 52 -22.42 -8.04 23.80
N LYS A 53 -22.24 -7.18 24.80
CA LYS A 53 -23.21 -6.97 25.88
C LYS A 53 -24.55 -6.40 25.37
N LYS A 54 -24.51 -5.46 24.41
CA LYS A 54 -25.70 -4.89 23.77
C LYS A 54 -26.38 -5.90 22.83
N MET A 55 -25.63 -6.74 22.12
CA MET A 55 -26.18 -7.81 21.27
C MET A 55 -26.83 -8.92 22.10
N ALA A 56 -26.26 -9.25 23.26
CA ALA A 56 -26.84 -10.22 24.20
C ALA A 56 -28.18 -9.76 24.79
N GLN A 57 -28.48 -8.45 24.75
CA GLN A 57 -29.77 -7.88 25.19
C GLN A 57 -30.86 -7.94 24.11
N GLY A 58 -30.57 -8.50 22.93
CA GLY A 58 -31.56 -9.11 22.04
C GLY A 58 -32.54 -8.20 21.28
N VAL A 59 -32.71 -6.92 21.64
CA VAL A 59 -33.66 -6.03 20.94
C VAL A 59 -33.04 -4.65 20.71
N PRO A 60 -32.90 -4.20 19.44
CA PRO A 60 -32.56 -2.82 19.14
C PRO A 60 -33.65 -1.89 19.66
N THR A 61 -33.34 -1.01 20.61
CA THR A 61 -34.24 0.08 21.02
C THR A 61 -34.15 1.23 20.02
N ASP A 62 -35.20 2.05 19.91
CA ASP A 62 -35.21 3.22 19.01
C ASP A 62 -34.04 4.18 19.28
N GLU A 63 -33.61 4.29 20.54
CA GLU A 63 -32.41 5.05 20.91
C GLU A 63 -31.14 4.47 20.27
N THR A 64 -30.97 3.13 20.28
CA THR A 64 -29.82 2.47 19.64
C THR A 64 -29.83 2.62 18.13
N LEU A 65 -31.01 2.62 17.49
CA LEU A 65 -31.15 2.89 16.05
C LEU A 65 -30.81 4.36 15.73
N SER A 66 -31.24 5.30 16.57
CA SER A 66 -30.92 6.72 16.41
C SER A 66 -29.42 7.01 16.61
N ALA A 67 -28.79 6.31 17.56
CA ALA A 67 -27.36 6.40 17.82
C ALA A 67 -26.55 5.78 16.67
N ALA A 68 -26.96 4.60 16.17
CA ALA A 68 -26.33 3.96 15.02
C ALA A 68 -26.43 4.82 13.75
N ARG A 69 -27.55 5.50 13.52
CA ARG A 69 -27.70 6.47 12.41
C ARG A 69 -26.77 7.67 12.58
N ARG A 70 -26.68 8.25 13.79
CA ARG A 70 -25.75 9.35 14.09
C ARG A 70 -24.29 8.94 13.92
N ASP A 71 -23.91 7.76 14.40
CA ASP A 71 -22.56 7.21 14.23
C ASP A 71 -22.25 6.93 12.77
N ARG A 72 -23.20 6.40 12.00
CA ARG A 72 -23.06 6.22 10.55
C ARG A 72 -22.80 7.55 9.84
N ASP A 73 -23.58 8.57 10.15
CA ASP A 73 -23.47 9.88 9.49
C ASP A 73 -22.19 10.61 9.90
N ASN A 74 -21.78 10.48 11.17
CA ASN A 74 -20.47 10.96 11.64
C ASN A 74 -19.31 10.22 10.97
N ASN A 75 -19.38 8.90 10.87
CA ASN A 75 -18.36 8.11 10.16
C ASN A 75 -18.29 8.52 8.69
N ARG A 76 -19.42 8.72 8.01
CA ARG A 76 -19.44 9.23 6.63
C ARG A 76 -18.79 10.60 6.52
N LYS A 77 -19.05 11.53 7.44
CA LYS A 77 -18.40 12.85 7.45
C LYS A 77 -16.90 12.76 7.69
N VAL A 78 -16.45 11.93 8.62
CA VAL A 78 -15.02 11.71 8.88
C VAL A 78 -14.35 11.08 7.66
N LEU A 79 -14.97 10.08 7.04
CA LEU A 79 -14.47 9.45 5.82
C LEU A 79 -14.42 10.42 4.65
N ALA A 80 -15.46 11.23 4.46
CA ALA A 80 -15.47 12.28 3.43
C ALA A 80 -14.39 13.34 3.68
N GLY A 81 -14.07 13.64 4.95
CA GLY A 81 -12.97 14.53 5.32
C GLY A 81 -11.59 13.91 5.12
N MET A 82 -11.44 12.59 5.29
CA MET A 82 -10.17 11.88 5.09
C MET A 82 -9.90 11.50 3.62
N ALA A 83 -10.96 11.26 2.85
CA ALA A 83 -10.90 10.85 1.45
C ALA A 83 -9.98 11.73 0.58
N PRO A 84 -10.06 13.08 0.57
CA PRO A 84 -9.17 13.89 -0.28
C PRO A 84 -7.69 13.81 0.13
N ASP A 85 -7.39 13.47 1.39
CA ASP A 85 -6.03 13.43 1.91
C ASP A 85 -5.36 12.07 1.75
N THR A 86 -6.15 10.99 1.70
CA THR A 86 -5.65 9.60 1.64
C THR A 86 -6.04 8.84 0.38
N ALA A 87 -6.92 9.37 -0.47
CA ALA A 87 -7.33 8.68 -1.69
C ALA A 87 -6.24 8.80 -2.76
N PHE A 88 -5.89 7.67 -3.34
CA PHE A 88 -5.25 7.64 -4.64
C PHE A 88 -6.21 8.24 -5.67
N THR A 89 -5.81 9.33 -6.32
CA THR A 89 -6.60 9.88 -7.43
C THR A 89 -6.39 8.99 -8.65
N LEU A 90 -7.44 8.25 -9.03
CA LEU A 90 -7.40 7.38 -10.20
C LEU A 90 -7.38 8.23 -11.48
N PRO A 91 -6.39 8.07 -12.37
CA PRO A 91 -6.39 8.76 -13.66
C PRO A 91 -7.61 8.36 -14.50
N GLU A 92 -8.15 9.30 -15.28
CA GLU A 92 -9.42 9.09 -16.01
C GLU A 92 -9.38 7.87 -16.95
N ARG A 93 -8.23 7.57 -17.53
CA ARG A 93 -8.04 6.41 -18.42
C ARG A 93 -8.16 5.04 -17.74
N PHE A 94 -8.19 4.98 -16.41
CA PHE A 94 -8.44 3.73 -15.68
C PHE A 94 -9.86 3.68 -15.10
N LEU A 95 -10.69 4.69 -15.36
CA LEU A 95 -12.11 4.64 -15.03
C LEU A 95 -12.82 3.66 -15.97
N LYS A 96 -13.78 2.91 -15.43
CA LYS A 96 -14.55 1.92 -16.18
C LYS A 96 -15.26 2.60 -17.38
N PRO A 97 -14.98 2.19 -18.63
CA PRO A 97 -15.70 2.71 -19.79
C PRO A 97 -17.16 2.21 -19.81
N LYS A 98 -18.02 2.94 -20.52
CA LYS A 98 -19.47 2.63 -20.58
C LYS A 98 -19.80 1.36 -21.37
N ARG A 99 -18.93 0.93 -22.29
CA ARG A 99 -19.08 -0.28 -23.13
C ARG A 99 -17.70 -0.92 -23.37
N ASP A 100 -17.69 -2.22 -23.67
CA ASP A 100 -16.52 -3.01 -24.08
C ASP A 100 -15.29 -2.88 -23.16
N VAL A 101 -15.52 -3.07 -21.85
CA VAL A 101 -14.50 -2.92 -20.81
C VAL A 101 -13.30 -3.84 -21.02
N LYS A 102 -13.53 -5.05 -21.54
CA LYS A 102 -12.47 -6.02 -21.85
C LYS A 102 -11.54 -5.50 -22.95
N ALA A 103 -12.10 -5.12 -24.10
CA ALA A 103 -11.30 -4.61 -25.22
C ALA A 103 -10.56 -3.33 -24.84
N TYR A 104 -11.19 -2.46 -24.03
CA TYR A 104 -10.54 -1.28 -23.49
C TYR A 104 -9.34 -1.63 -22.59
N TYR A 105 -9.50 -2.61 -21.70
CA TYR A 105 -8.42 -3.11 -20.85
C TYR A 105 -7.26 -3.68 -21.68
N ASP A 106 -7.54 -4.52 -22.67
CA ASP A 106 -6.51 -5.15 -23.50
C ASP A 106 -5.69 -4.11 -24.27
N ASN A 107 -6.36 -3.12 -24.86
CA ASN A 107 -5.70 -2.00 -25.55
C ASN A 107 -4.86 -1.16 -24.58
N LEU A 108 -5.42 -0.81 -23.41
CA LEU A 108 -4.73 0.00 -22.41
C LEU A 108 -3.52 -0.75 -21.82
N LYS A 109 -3.59 -2.07 -21.64
CA LYS A 109 -2.47 -2.91 -21.19
C LYS A 109 -1.31 -2.83 -22.18
N ILE A 110 -1.58 -2.96 -23.48
CA ILE A 110 -0.56 -2.88 -24.53
C ILE A 110 0.05 -1.47 -24.56
N GLU A 111 -0.80 -0.44 -24.59
CA GLU A 111 -0.38 0.97 -24.60
C GLU A 111 0.50 1.30 -23.39
N LEU A 112 0.06 0.92 -22.18
CA LEU A 112 0.79 1.16 -20.95
C LEU A 112 2.13 0.43 -20.94
N THR A 113 2.17 -0.83 -21.38
CA THR A 113 3.42 -1.62 -21.44
C THR A 113 4.43 -0.94 -22.35
N ASN A 114 4.01 -0.46 -23.52
CA ASN A 114 4.87 0.28 -24.44
C ASN A 114 5.35 1.61 -23.83
N GLN A 115 4.45 2.40 -23.24
CA GLN A 115 4.80 3.67 -22.59
C GLN A 115 5.79 3.48 -21.44
N LEU A 116 5.59 2.47 -20.59
CA LEU A 116 6.49 2.18 -19.47
C LEU A 116 7.85 1.68 -19.96
N ASN A 117 7.88 0.88 -21.03
CA ASN A 117 9.12 0.42 -21.64
C ASN A 117 9.92 1.57 -22.27
N GLU A 118 9.25 2.49 -22.97
CA GLU A 118 9.87 3.71 -23.50
C GLU A 118 10.43 4.59 -22.39
N LYS A 119 9.66 4.83 -21.33
CA LYS A 119 10.10 5.59 -20.15
C LYS A 119 11.30 4.93 -19.45
N ALA A 120 11.26 3.60 -19.28
CA ALA A 120 12.35 2.85 -18.67
C ALA A 120 13.62 2.91 -19.53
N THR A 121 13.48 2.79 -20.85
CA THR A 121 14.59 2.94 -21.81
C THR A 121 15.22 4.34 -21.72
N ALA A 122 14.40 5.38 -21.69
CA ALA A 122 14.86 6.76 -21.52
C ALA A 122 15.55 6.98 -20.17
N GLY A 123 15.01 6.38 -19.10
CA GLY A 123 15.59 6.41 -17.75
C GLY A 123 16.74 5.43 -17.52
N ARG A 124 17.15 4.64 -18.54
CA ARG A 124 18.18 3.59 -18.45
C ARG A 124 17.92 2.54 -17.35
N VAL A 125 16.65 2.26 -17.09
CA VAL A 125 16.19 1.26 -16.12
C VAL A 125 15.91 -0.04 -16.86
N ALA A 126 16.51 -1.16 -16.43
CA ALA A 126 16.17 -2.46 -16.99
C ALA A 126 14.74 -2.85 -16.60
N PHE A 127 13.89 -3.12 -17.59
CA PHE A 127 12.44 -3.32 -17.41
C PHE A 127 12.03 -4.77 -17.75
N PRO A 128 11.13 -5.42 -16.98
CA PRO A 128 10.70 -6.77 -17.29
C PRO A 128 9.76 -6.79 -18.49
N GLN A 129 9.78 -7.88 -19.26
CA GLN A 129 8.91 -8.06 -20.42
C GLN A 129 7.43 -8.25 -20.05
N ASN A 130 7.15 -8.72 -18.84
CA ASN A 130 5.80 -8.98 -18.36
C ASN A 130 5.51 -8.18 -17.08
N LEU A 131 4.33 -7.57 -17.04
CA LEU A 131 3.81 -6.82 -15.89
C LEU A 131 3.06 -7.70 -14.86
N GLY A 132 3.06 -9.02 -15.04
CA GLY A 132 2.36 -9.96 -14.16
C GLY A 132 0.84 -9.78 -14.20
N LEU A 133 0.33 -9.32 -15.34
CA LEU A 133 -1.10 -9.13 -15.60
C LEU A 133 -1.65 -10.37 -16.33
N PRO A 134 -2.89 -10.79 -16.02
CA PRO A 134 -3.52 -11.91 -16.72
C PRO A 134 -3.67 -11.61 -18.21
N GLU A 135 -3.54 -12.65 -19.04
CA GLU A 135 -3.81 -12.59 -20.48
C GLU A 135 -5.30 -12.68 -20.75
N ASP A 136 -6.02 -13.54 -20.02
CA ASP A 136 -7.46 -13.68 -20.13
C ASP A 136 -8.19 -12.93 -19.02
N VAL A 137 -8.92 -11.89 -19.41
CA VAL A 137 -9.77 -11.11 -18.51
C VAL A 137 -11.23 -11.25 -18.93
N THR A 138 -12.11 -11.52 -17.97
CA THR A 138 -13.56 -11.52 -18.14
C THR A 138 -14.12 -10.10 -18.01
N GLU A 139 -15.30 -9.82 -18.56
CA GLU A 139 -15.93 -8.51 -18.40
C GLU A 139 -16.19 -8.13 -16.94
N GLU A 140 -16.45 -9.13 -16.09
CA GLU A 140 -16.66 -8.98 -14.65
C GLU A 140 -15.41 -8.47 -13.95
N ASN A 141 -14.24 -9.05 -14.27
CA ASN A 141 -12.97 -8.73 -13.62
C ASN A 141 -12.22 -7.58 -14.29
N ALA A 142 -12.58 -7.19 -15.52
CA ALA A 142 -11.90 -6.13 -16.28
C ALA A 142 -11.86 -4.80 -15.53
N SER A 143 -12.92 -4.47 -14.78
CA SER A 143 -12.97 -3.24 -13.98
C SER A 143 -11.97 -3.24 -12.82
N GLU A 144 -11.76 -4.39 -12.17
CA GLU A 144 -10.72 -4.54 -11.15
C GLU A 144 -9.32 -4.49 -11.77
N MET A 145 -9.14 -5.13 -12.92
CA MET A 145 -7.85 -5.17 -13.60
C MET A 145 -7.42 -3.77 -14.08
N LEU A 146 -8.36 -2.89 -14.47
CA LEU A 146 -8.07 -1.48 -14.75
C LEU A 146 -7.53 -0.73 -13.51
N LEU A 147 -8.07 -1.02 -12.32
CA LEU A 147 -7.58 -0.42 -11.07
C LEU A 147 -6.17 -0.92 -10.75
N ARG A 148 -5.92 -2.22 -10.93
CA ARG A 148 -4.57 -2.81 -10.75
C ARG A 148 -3.57 -2.22 -11.75
N LEU A 149 -3.97 -1.99 -13.00
CA LEU A 149 -3.15 -1.31 -14.02
C LEU A 149 -2.73 0.11 -13.57
N ALA A 150 -3.64 0.87 -12.95
CA ALA A 150 -3.30 2.20 -12.44
C ALA A 150 -2.23 2.16 -11.32
N VAL A 151 -2.30 1.14 -10.46
CA VAL A 151 -1.30 0.91 -9.41
C VAL A 151 0.04 0.50 -10.02
N VAL A 152 0.03 -0.39 -11.02
CA VAL A 152 1.23 -0.79 -11.78
C VAL A 152 1.87 0.43 -12.42
N GLU A 153 1.11 1.26 -13.15
CA GLU A 153 1.66 2.48 -13.75
C GLU A 153 2.36 3.34 -12.70
N ARG A 154 1.68 3.59 -11.58
CA ARG A 154 2.20 4.47 -10.55
C ARG A 154 3.48 3.92 -9.94
N LEU A 155 3.51 2.64 -9.56
CA LEU A 155 4.67 2.03 -8.92
C LEU A 155 5.86 1.94 -9.87
N VAL A 156 5.63 1.51 -11.11
CA VAL A 156 6.69 1.44 -12.12
C VAL A 156 7.21 2.84 -12.43
N GLY A 157 6.32 3.83 -12.62
CA GLY A 157 6.70 5.21 -12.83
C GLY A 157 7.56 5.76 -11.69
N LEU A 158 7.19 5.48 -10.44
CA LEU A 158 8.00 5.85 -9.28
C LEU A 158 9.39 5.21 -9.28
N CYS A 159 9.52 3.93 -9.67
CA CYS A 159 10.82 3.28 -9.80
C CYS A 159 11.69 3.92 -10.89
N ILE A 160 11.09 4.32 -12.01
CA ILE A 160 11.81 4.99 -13.11
C ILE A 160 12.23 6.41 -12.68
N ASP A 161 11.30 7.18 -12.10
CA ASP A 161 11.55 8.55 -11.63
C ASP A 161 12.57 8.60 -10.49
N ALA A 162 12.67 7.53 -9.69
CA ALA A 162 13.66 7.39 -8.62
C ALA A 162 15.04 6.91 -9.12
N GLU A 163 15.21 6.72 -10.43
CA GLU A 163 16.45 6.24 -11.07
C GLU A 163 16.89 4.87 -10.51
N CYS A 164 15.94 3.95 -10.31
CA CYS A 164 16.29 2.56 -9.99
C CYS A 164 17.08 1.92 -11.13
N GLU A 165 17.97 0.98 -10.84
CA GLU A 165 18.81 0.34 -11.85
C GLU A 165 18.03 -0.70 -12.66
N LYS A 166 17.17 -1.47 -11.99
CA LYS A 166 16.42 -2.56 -12.59
C LYS A 166 15.09 -2.78 -11.88
N ILE A 167 14.03 -2.97 -12.65
CA ILE A 167 12.78 -3.56 -12.17
C ILE A 167 12.85 -5.04 -12.56
N GLU A 168 12.88 -5.91 -11.56
CA GLU A 168 13.07 -7.35 -11.78
C GLU A 168 11.76 -8.05 -12.09
N SER A 169 10.71 -7.76 -11.32
CA SER A 169 9.39 -8.34 -11.55
C SER A 169 8.29 -7.42 -11.06
N VAL A 170 7.15 -7.52 -11.74
CA VAL A 170 5.89 -6.91 -11.34
C VAL A 170 4.87 -8.04 -11.26
N ASN A 171 4.14 -8.11 -10.15
CA ASN A 171 3.05 -9.05 -9.94
C ASN A 171 1.78 -8.27 -9.60
N ALA A 172 0.95 -8.04 -10.61
CA ALA A 172 -0.30 -7.30 -10.47
C ALA A 172 -1.42 -8.11 -9.78
N LEU A 173 -1.29 -9.43 -9.73
CA LEU A 173 -2.22 -10.35 -9.06
C LEU A 173 -1.80 -10.68 -7.62
N HIS A 174 -0.79 -10.02 -7.09
CA HIS A 174 -0.33 -10.25 -5.72
C HIS A 174 -1.49 -10.03 -4.74
N GLY A 175 -1.79 -11.04 -3.93
CA GLY A 175 -2.87 -10.99 -2.96
C GLY A 175 -4.28 -11.03 -3.55
N ALA A 176 -4.48 -11.24 -4.86
CA ALA A 176 -5.81 -11.29 -5.47
C ALA A 176 -6.74 -12.32 -4.80
N ASP A 177 -6.24 -13.52 -4.48
CA ASP A 177 -7.01 -14.55 -3.77
C ASP A 177 -7.37 -14.15 -2.32
N GLN A 178 -6.56 -13.30 -1.67
CA GLN A 178 -6.81 -12.79 -0.31
C GLN A 178 -7.70 -11.54 -0.33
N ASP A 179 -7.54 -10.71 -1.35
CA ASP A 179 -8.36 -9.54 -1.65
C ASP A 179 -9.80 -9.99 -1.98
N GLU A 180 -10.02 -11.16 -2.59
CA GLU A 180 -11.34 -11.79 -2.77
C GLU A 180 -11.85 -12.52 -1.50
N ARG A 181 -11.01 -13.29 -0.80
CA ARG A 181 -11.41 -14.13 0.36
C ARG A 181 -11.89 -13.39 1.61
N THR A 182 -11.80 -12.07 1.67
CA THR A 182 -12.42 -11.25 2.73
C THR A 182 -13.96 -11.15 2.62
N SER A 183 -14.63 -12.27 2.30
CA SER A 183 -16.08 -12.52 2.43
C SER A 183 -17.05 -11.70 1.57
N LYS A 184 -18.03 -12.41 1.00
CA LYS A 184 -19.25 -11.90 0.34
C LYS A 184 -20.18 -11.07 1.27
N LYS A 185 -19.71 -10.60 2.42
CA LYS A 185 -20.45 -9.78 3.38
C LYS A 185 -19.81 -8.40 3.45
N SER A 186 -20.44 -7.46 2.73
CA SER A 186 -20.22 -6.01 2.76
C SER A 186 -18.78 -5.55 3.05
N LYS A 187 -17.92 -5.57 2.02
CA LYS A 187 -16.61 -4.93 2.10
C LYS A 187 -16.82 -3.42 2.02
N PHE A 188 -16.75 -2.77 3.17
CA PHE A 188 -16.64 -1.32 3.27
C PHE A 188 -15.33 -0.80 2.62
N LEU A 189 -14.29 -1.64 2.60
CA LEU A 189 -12.98 -1.33 2.03
C LEU A 189 -12.52 -2.51 1.15
N THR A 190 -12.25 -2.23 -0.11
CA THR A 190 -11.67 -3.16 -1.07
C THR A 190 -10.22 -2.75 -1.34
N LYS A 191 -9.31 -3.72 -1.34
CA LYS A 191 -7.88 -3.53 -1.52
C LYS A 191 -7.45 -4.14 -2.84
N TYR A 192 -6.67 -3.41 -3.62
CA TYR A 192 -6.08 -3.91 -4.87
C TYR A 192 -4.57 -3.83 -4.77
N SER A 193 -3.95 -4.96 -4.43
CA SER A 193 -2.51 -5.02 -4.13
C SER A 193 -1.69 -5.36 -5.38
N VAL A 194 -0.56 -4.69 -5.55
CA VAL A 194 0.45 -4.98 -6.58
C VAL A 194 1.80 -5.11 -5.90
N PHE A 195 2.60 -6.07 -6.35
CA PHE A 195 3.95 -6.28 -5.84
C PHE A 195 4.98 -5.98 -6.93
N VAL A 196 6.05 -5.27 -6.56
CA VAL A 196 7.17 -4.97 -7.45
C VAL A 196 8.46 -5.31 -6.74
N ARG A 197 9.36 -6.00 -7.44
CA ARG A 197 10.75 -6.20 -7.02
C ARG A 197 11.67 -5.38 -7.93
N PHE A 198 12.57 -4.63 -7.32
CA PHE A 198 13.46 -3.71 -8.03
C PHE A 198 14.81 -3.57 -7.31
N HIS A 199 15.80 -3.08 -8.04
CA HIS A 199 17.17 -2.88 -7.61
C HIS A 199 17.53 -1.41 -7.75
N GLY A 200 18.23 -0.86 -6.77
CA GLY A 200 18.73 0.50 -6.82
C GLY A 200 19.52 0.89 -5.59
N LYS A 201 20.04 2.12 -5.57
CA LYS A 201 20.69 2.69 -4.39
C LYS A 201 19.68 2.89 -3.26
N ALA A 202 20.16 2.94 -2.02
CA ALA A 202 19.30 3.17 -0.86
C ALA A 202 18.41 4.42 -1.03
N GLU A 203 18.97 5.51 -1.56
CA GLU A 203 18.23 6.75 -1.84
C GLU A 203 17.06 6.54 -2.81
N SER A 204 17.30 5.82 -3.91
CA SER A 204 16.25 5.47 -4.90
C SER A 204 15.15 4.63 -4.26
N VAL A 205 15.51 3.63 -3.46
CA VAL A 205 14.52 2.78 -2.75
C VAL A 205 13.63 3.62 -1.82
N PHE A 206 14.22 4.53 -1.03
CA PHE A 206 13.43 5.40 -0.16
C PHE A 206 12.59 6.42 -0.94
N LYS A 207 13.07 6.93 -2.08
CA LYS A 207 12.29 7.80 -2.97
C LYS A 207 11.04 7.08 -3.50
N VAL A 208 11.15 5.80 -3.87
CA VAL A 208 9.99 5.01 -4.31
C VAL A 208 8.94 4.88 -3.19
N ILE A 209 9.36 4.49 -1.98
CA ILE A 209 8.44 4.32 -0.83
C ILE A 209 7.76 5.65 -0.47
N HIS A 210 8.54 6.73 -0.39
CA HIS A 210 8.01 8.04 -0.08
C HIS A 210 7.07 8.55 -1.18
N GLY A 211 7.41 8.30 -2.44
CA GLY A 211 6.58 8.63 -3.60
C GLY A 211 5.27 7.86 -3.65
N ALA A 212 5.26 6.62 -3.17
CA ALA A 212 4.05 5.80 -3.02
C ALA A 212 3.14 6.35 -1.92
N GLN A 213 3.70 6.97 -0.87
CA GLN A 213 2.94 7.54 0.25
C GLN A 213 2.61 9.04 0.07
N LYS A 214 2.85 9.61 -1.11
CA LYS A 214 2.62 11.04 -1.36
C LYS A 214 1.13 11.40 -1.31
N LYS A 215 0.81 12.49 -0.60
CA LYS A 215 -0.56 13.05 -0.50
C LYS A 215 -1.17 13.26 -1.90
N GLY A 216 -2.43 12.85 -2.09
CA GLY A 216 -3.18 12.93 -3.36
C GLY A 216 -2.90 11.80 -4.37
N SER A 217 -1.90 10.97 -4.10
CA SER A 217 -1.57 9.77 -4.91
C SER A 217 -1.13 8.62 -4.00
N TYR A 218 -1.77 8.51 -2.83
CA TYR A 218 -1.37 7.60 -1.77
C TYR A 218 -1.67 6.14 -2.15
N LEU A 219 -0.66 5.30 -2.10
CA LEU A 219 -0.75 3.85 -2.13
C LEU A 219 -0.38 3.31 -0.76
N ALA A 220 -1.22 2.45 -0.20
CA ALA A 220 -0.95 1.80 1.07
C ALA A 220 0.19 0.80 0.89
N VAL A 221 1.31 1.00 1.58
CA VAL A 221 2.42 0.02 1.58
C VAL A 221 2.02 -1.17 2.47
N THR A 222 1.97 -2.35 1.87
CA THR A 222 1.46 -3.57 2.52
C THR A 222 2.58 -4.52 2.91
N GLN A 223 3.67 -4.50 2.13
CA GLN A 223 4.86 -5.29 2.37
C GLN A 223 6.05 -4.46 1.90
N PHE A 224 7.11 -4.46 2.69
CA PHE A 224 8.38 -3.86 2.28
C PHE A 224 9.52 -4.70 2.85
N GLU A 225 10.38 -5.17 1.96
CA GLU A 225 11.60 -5.88 2.30
C GLU A 225 12.74 -5.27 1.50
N MET A 226 13.88 -5.07 2.16
CA MET A 226 15.09 -4.55 1.53
C MET A 226 16.26 -5.39 2.00
N SER A 227 17.02 -5.92 1.05
CA SER A 227 18.20 -6.71 1.30
C SER A 227 19.35 -6.19 0.45
N ARG A 228 20.57 -6.50 0.88
CA ARG A 228 21.78 -6.20 0.12
C ARG A 228 22.38 -7.53 -0.31
N PRO A 229 22.14 -7.98 -1.55
CA PRO A 229 22.57 -9.30 -2.00
C PRO A 229 24.10 -9.39 -2.11
N ASP A 230 24.78 -8.27 -2.37
CA ASP A 230 26.23 -8.17 -2.45
C ASP A 230 26.73 -7.01 -1.57
N ALA A 231 27.46 -7.34 -0.49
CA ALA A 231 28.00 -6.35 0.45
C ALA A 231 29.06 -5.43 -0.17
N THR A 232 29.59 -5.76 -1.35
CA THR A 232 30.60 -4.95 -2.05
C THR A 232 29.99 -3.89 -2.96
N LYS A 233 28.72 -4.04 -3.37
CA LYS A 233 28.01 -3.13 -4.28
C LYS A 233 27.04 -2.25 -3.52
N ASP A 234 26.94 -0.98 -3.88
CA ASP A 234 25.96 -0.04 -3.29
C ASP A 234 24.58 -0.16 -3.96
N VAL A 235 24.13 -1.40 -4.14
CA VAL A 235 22.87 -1.74 -4.79
C VAL A 235 22.07 -2.63 -3.86
N PHE A 236 20.83 -2.23 -3.62
CA PHE A 236 19.88 -2.94 -2.77
C PHE A 236 18.82 -3.58 -3.63
N GLU A 237 18.45 -4.80 -3.26
CA GLU A 237 17.25 -5.44 -3.76
C GLU A 237 16.10 -5.06 -2.83
N ALA A 238 15.05 -4.47 -3.39
CA ALA A 238 13.86 -4.05 -2.67
C ALA A 238 12.63 -4.76 -3.25
N SER A 239 11.76 -5.20 -2.35
CA SER A 239 10.48 -5.80 -2.64
C SER A 239 9.39 -4.96 -1.98
N LEU A 240 8.47 -4.43 -2.78
CA LEU A 240 7.42 -3.52 -2.34
C LEU A 240 6.05 -4.04 -2.78
N GLY A 241 5.21 -4.37 -1.81
CA GLY A 241 3.78 -4.53 -2.00
C GLY A 241 3.09 -3.21 -1.70
N ALA A 242 2.33 -2.66 -2.65
CA ALA A 242 1.50 -1.48 -2.43
C ALA A 242 0.09 -1.68 -2.95
N ALA A 243 -0.88 -1.04 -2.34
CA ALA A 243 -2.28 -1.24 -2.65
C ALA A 243 -3.06 0.06 -2.77
N LEU A 244 -3.96 0.06 -3.75
CA LEU A 244 -5.06 1.00 -3.81
C LEU A 244 -6.14 0.55 -2.82
N LEU A 245 -6.60 1.49 -1.99
CA LEU A 245 -7.74 1.30 -1.10
C LEU A 245 -8.95 1.98 -1.70
N LYS A 246 -9.96 1.19 -2.06
CA LYS A 246 -11.25 1.68 -2.53
C LYS A 246 -12.28 1.53 -1.43
N VAL A 247 -12.90 2.64 -1.03
CA VAL A 247 -14.03 2.63 -0.11
C VAL A 247 -15.30 2.40 -0.92
N ASP A 248 -16.05 1.36 -0.59
CA ASP A 248 -17.35 1.11 -1.22
C ASP A 248 -18.44 1.78 -0.36
N ASP A 249 -18.86 2.98 -0.74
CA ASP A 249 -19.88 3.78 -0.03
C ASP A 249 -21.26 3.10 0.07
N LYS A 250 -21.48 2.06 -0.73
CA LYS A 250 -22.69 1.21 -0.74
C LYS A 250 -22.55 -0.04 0.13
N GLY A 251 -21.40 -0.29 0.76
CA GLY A 251 -21.15 -1.43 1.63
C GLY A 251 -21.89 -1.40 2.97
N THR A 252 -22.97 -0.63 3.10
CA THR A 252 -23.83 -0.61 4.28
C THR A 252 -25.11 -1.40 4.04
N MET A 253 -25.11 -2.63 4.56
CA MET A 253 -26.26 -3.31 5.16
C MET A 253 -27.60 -3.25 4.41
N ASP A 254 -27.70 -3.93 3.27
CA ASP A 254 -28.94 -4.66 2.98
C ASP A 254 -28.86 -5.98 3.77
N ALA A 255 -29.25 -5.93 5.04
CA ALA A 255 -29.67 -7.15 5.73
C ALA A 255 -31.07 -7.52 5.20
N PRO A 256 -31.35 -8.80 4.90
CA PRO A 256 -32.73 -9.24 4.66
C PRO A 256 -33.62 -9.00 5.88
#